data_AF-A0A5C3QHP8-F1
#
_entry.id   AF-A0A5C3QHP8-F1
#
_cell.length_a   1.000
_cell.length_b   1.000
_cell.length_c   1.000
_cell.angle_alpha   90.00
_cell.angle_beta   90.00
_cell.angle_gamma   90.00
#
_symmetry.space_group_name_H-M   'P 1'
#
loop_
_entity.id
_entity.type
_entity.pdbx_description
1 polymer ?
#
loop_
_entity_poly.entity_id
_entity_poly.type
_entity_poly.pdbx_seq_one_letter_code
_entity_poly.pdbx_strand_id
1 'polypeptide(L)'
;MASNITNASNGMSAEEVEMLTWAGFNIKLNFMIMVAQVLAYGAYVVLAVIAVAMLSKRPRKSVEGWALLLMLCVTFIFITLETSFGLVMAFSKVQKYLIDNSDLPYPNRLEAYGMQSWLNWSGPIMILVGNGGDVGLLFLINDVLAVWRAFAVLRCGIRSVVGIILSVLVVITTGIFIPITVIQILDYHRPFYPGTSIIAVLGVTGSVVSITTNLVATGMMAHAAYTYRSLENTSGLRLSSGRILVFLTESGAFYAIIQITRLGLSLAPGTTEYTSMRYGSSVFLSMSLVMTVRLALSPFPLPR
;
A
#
# COMPACT_ATOMS: atom_id res chain seq x y z
N MET A 1 -65.52 3.87 -12.11
CA MET A 1 -64.09 4.18 -12.32
C MET A 1 -63.32 3.64 -11.11
N ALA A 2 -63.44 2.34 -10.92
CA ALA A 2 -62.93 1.60 -9.77
C ALA A 2 -62.22 0.35 -10.30
N SER A 3 -61.19 -0.05 -9.53
CA SER A 3 -60.55 -1.37 -9.52
C SER A 3 -59.92 -1.88 -10.81
N ASN A 4 -58.66 -1.48 -11.03
CA ASN A 4 -57.62 -2.40 -11.48
C ASN A 4 -56.39 -2.21 -10.56
N ILE A 5 -56.60 -2.41 -9.26
CA ILE A 5 -55.52 -2.75 -8.33
C ILE A 5 -55.32 -4.27 -8.50
N THR A 6 -54.78 -4.65 -9.66
CA THR A 6 -54.33 -6.01 -9.89
C THR A 6 -53.13 -6.23 -9.00
N ASN A 7 -53.31 -7.13 -8.04
CA ASN A 7 -52.31 -7.83 -7.23
C ASN A 7 -50.91 -7.79 -7.83
N ALA A 8 -50.20 -6.68 -7.61
CA ALA A 8 -48.78 -6.65 -7.78
C ALA A 8 -48.26 -7.45 -6.59
N SER A 9 -47.96 -8.73 -6.81
CA SER A 9 -47.13 -9.49 -5.90
C SER A 9 -45.74 -8.84 -5.95
N ASN A 10 -45.63 -7.70 -5.26
CA ASN A 10 -44.46 -6.83 -5.14
C ASN A 10 -43.42 -7.48 -4.21
N GLY A 11 -43.16 -8.77 -4.41
CA GLY A 11 -41.99 -9.41 -3.84
C GLY A 11 -40.79 -9.06 -4.69
N MET A 12 -39.68 -8.67 -4.05
CA MET A 12 -38.39 -8.63 -4.74
C MET A 12 -38.12 -10.00 -5.38
N SER A 13 -37.61 -10.01 -6.61
CA SER A 13 -37.19 -11.25 -7.24
C SER A 13 -36.02 -11.86 -6.46
N ALA A 14 -35.81 -13.18 -6.58
CA ALA A 14 -34.67 -13.83 -5.92
C ALA A 14 -33.33 -13.20 -6.33
N GLU A 15 -33.23 -12.78 -7.60
CA GLU A 15 -32.07 -12.07 -8.15
C GLU A 15 -31.87 -10.70 -7.50
N GLU A 16 -32.94 -9.92 -7.29
CA GLU A 16 -32.86 -8.63 -6.60
C GLU A 16 -32.42 -8.78 -5.15
N VAL A 17 -32.91 -9.81 -4.46
CA VAL A 17 -32.49 -10.13 -3.08
C VAL A 17 -31.01 -10.50 -3.03
N GLU A 18 -30.53 -11.29 -4.00
CA GLU A 18 -29.12 -11.66 -4.10
C GLU A 18 -28.23 -10.44 -4.37
N MET A 19 -28.60 -9.59 -5.33
CA MET A 19 -27.87 -8.35 -5.63
C MET A 19 -27.83 -7.39 -4.44
N LEU A 20 -28.95 -7.23 -3.73
CA LEU A 20 -29.02 -6.39 -2.54
C LEU A 20 -28.13 -6.95 -1.42
N THR A 21 -28.10 -8.27 -1.25
CA THR A 21 -27.23 -8.94 -0.29
C THR A 21 -25.76 -8.73 -0.62
N TRP A 22 -25.38 -8.92 -1.90
CA TRP A 22 -24.02 -8.66 -2.39
C TRP A 22 -23.61 -7.20 -2.19
N ALA A 23 -24.51 -6.25 -2.46
CA ALA A 23 -24.23 -4.84 -2.27
C ALA A 23 -24.10 -4.46 -0.79
N GLY A 24 -24.97 -4.99 0.08
CA GLY A 24 -24.87 -4.81 1.53
C GLY A 24 -23.56 -5.34 2.08
N PHE A 25 -23.12 -6.51 1.61
CA PHE A 25 -21.80 -7.05 1.92
C PHE A 25 -20.66 -6.12 1.46
N ASN A 26 -20.72 -5.64 0.22
CA ASN A 26 -19.71 -4.74 -0.31
C ASN A 26 -19.65 -3.45 0.49
N ILE A 27 -20.78 -2.83 0.81
CA ILE A 27 -20.84 -1.63 1.63
C ILE A 27 -20.18 -1.89 2.98
N LYS A 28 -20.57 -2.97 3.68
CA LYS A 28 -19.97 -3.35 4.96
C LYS A 28 -18.45 -3.52 4.89
N LEU A 29 -17.95 -4.25 3.89
CA LEU A 29 -16.52 -4.47 3.69
C LEU A 29 -15.78 -3.15 3.42
N ASN A 30 -16.32 -2.28 2.54
CA ASN A 30 -15.72 -0.99 2.23
C ASN A 30 -15.66 -0.08 3.48
N PHE A 31 -16.71 -0.07 4.32
CA PHE A 31 -16.68 0.68 5.58
C PHE A 31 -15.63 0.14 6.56
N MET A 32 -15.48 -1.19 6.69
CA MET A 32 -14.45 -1.78 7.54
C MET A 32 -13.04 -1.39 7.07
N ILE A 33 -12.79 -1.47 5.76
CA ILE A 33 -11.53 -1.05 5.14
C ILE A 33 -11.28 0.45 5.40
N MET A 34 -12.29 1.28 5.14
CA MET A 34 -12.22 2.74 5.32
C MET A 34 -11.89 3.13 6.78
N VAL A 35 -12.56 2.53 7.76
CA VAL A 35 -12.29 2.80 9.18
C VAL A 35 -10.83 2.45 9.52
N ALA A 36 -10.35 1.28 9.08
CA ALA A 36 -8.97 0.87 9.32
C ALA A 36 -7.96 1.79 8.61
N GLN A 37 -8.23 2.19 7.37
CA GLN A 37 -7.40 3.14 6.62
C GLN A 37 -7.33 4.49 7.32
N VAL A 38 -8.47 5.05 7.75
CA VAL A 38 -8.51 6.36 8.44
C VAL A 38 -7.74 6.32 9.76
N LEU A 39 -7.86 5.23 10.53
CA LEU A 39 -7.08 5.04 11.75
C LEU A 39 -5.57 4.99 11.48
N ALA A 40 -5.17 4.21 10.47
CA ALA A 40 -3.77 4.13 10.04
C ALA A 40 -3.25 5.47 9.51
N TYR A 41 -4.09 6.19 8.75
CA TYR A 41 -3.77 7.50 8.20
C TYR A 41 -3.57 8.55 9.29
N GLY A 42 -4.40 8.56 10.33
CA GLY A 42 -4.22 9.44 11.48
C GLY A 42 -2.86 9.24 12.15
N ALA A 43 -2.45 7.99 12.39
CA ALA A 43 -1.13 7.68 12.92
C ALA A 43 -0.01 8.12 11.95
N TYR A 44 -0.20 7.90 10.65
CA TYR A 44 0.73 8.32 9.61
C TYR A 44 0.94 9.85 9.58
N VAL A 45 -0.13 10.65 9.67
CA VAL A 45 -0.07 12.12 9.67
C VAL A 45 0.76 12.62 10.85
N VAL A 46 0.52 12.12 12.06
CA VAL A 46 1.30 12.50 13.25
C VAL A 46 2.79 12.22 13.04
N LEU A 47 3.11 11.04 12.51
CA LEU A 47 4.49 10.63 12.25
C LEU A 47 5.15 11.46 11.12
N ALA A 48 4.40 11.81 10.09
CA ALA A 48 4.87 12.68 9.00
C ALA A 48 5.17 14.09 9.52
N VAL A 49 4.29 14.67 10.34
CA VAL A 49 4.51 15.99 10.97
C VAL A 49 5.77 15.96 11.84
N ILE A 50 5.94 14.93 12.66
CA ILE A 50 7.15 14.76 13.49
C ILE A 50 8.40 14.65 12.60
N ALA A 51 8.34 13.89 11.50
CA ALA A 51 9.46 13.75 10.56
C ALA A 51 9.82 15.08 9.88
N VAL A 52 8.82 15.83 9.38
CA VAL A 52 9.01 17.16 8.79
C VAL A 52 9.61 18.12 9.82
N ALA A 53 9.10 18.14 11.05
CA ALA A 53 9.61 18.99 12.12
C ALA A 53 11.08 18.66 12.46
N MET A 54 11.44 17.38 12.53
CA MET A 54 12.82 16.94 12.75
C MET A 54 13.76 17.30 11.60
N LEU A 55 13.31 17.14 10.34
CA LEU A 55 14.11 17.52 9.17
C LEU A 55 14.29 19.04 9.08
N SER A 56 13.24 19.81 9.39
CA SER A 56 13.25 21.28 9.33
C SER A 56 14.16 21.91 10.38
N LYS A 57 14.29 21.29 11.57
CA LYS A 57 15.16 21.76 12.65
C LYS A 57 16.64 21.42 12.44
N ARG A 58 17.03 20.75 11.36
CA ARG A 58 18.45 20.41 11.11
C ARG A 58 19.25 21.69 10.79
N PRO A 59 20.37 21.94 11.49
CA PRO A 59 21.17 23.14 11.28
C PRO A 59 21.89 23.16 9.92
N ARG A 60 22.16 21.98 9.34
CA ARG A 60 22.75 21.84 8.01
C ARG A 60 21.71 21.26 7.05
N LYS A 61 21.32 22.03 6.05
CA LYS A 61 20.43 21.60 4.97
C LYS A 61 21.28 20.96 3.87
N SER A 62 21.45 19.65 3.92
CA SER A 62 22.14 18.90 2.86
C SER A 62 21.18 18.52 1.74
N VAL A 63 21.71 18.23 0.54
CA VAL A 63 20.90 17.78 -0.61
C VAL A 63 20.13 16.52 -0.27
N GLU A 64 20.74 15.60 0.50
CA GLU A 64 20.08 14.38 0.97
C GLU A 64 18.90 14.69 1.90
N GLY A 65 19.03 15.70 2.76
CA GLY A 65 17.95 16.14 3.63
C GLY A 65 16.74 16.66 2.84
N TRP A 66 16.98 17.41 1.77
CA TRP A 66 15.93 17.90 0.87
C TRP A 66 15.30 16.77 0.06
N ALA A 67 16.10 15.84 -0.47
CA ALA A 67 15.58 14.68 -1.17
C ALA A 67 14.71 13.80 -0.25
N LEU A 68 15.11 13.58 1.01
CA LEU A 68 14.29 12.87 1.99
C LEU A 68 12.97 13.61 2.29
N LEU A 69 13.01 14.94 2.41
CA LEU A 69 11.81 15.75 2.61
C LEU A 69 10.87 15.67 1.40
N LEU A 70 11.41 15.77 0.19
CA LEU A 70 10.62 15.64 -1.04
C LEU A 70 9.96 14.26 -1.13
N MET A 71 10.71 13.20 -0.86
CA MET A 71 10.17 11.83 -0.87
C MET A 71 9.06 11.67 0.18
N LEU A 72 9.24 12.22 1.38
CA LEU A 72 8.19 12.24 2.42
C LEU A 72 6.95 13.02 1.97
N CYS A 73 7.11 14.14 1.29
CA CYS A 73 5.98 14.90 0.74
C CYS A 73 5.25 14.12 -0.36
N VAL A 74 5.97 13.52 -1.30
CA VAL A 74 5.39 12.72 -2.39
C VAL A 74 4.60 11.55 -1.83
N THR A 75 5.18 10.78 -0.91
CA THR A 75 4.48 9.64 -0.33
C THR A 75 3.32 10.06 0.56
N PHE A 76 3.41 11.21 1.25
CA PHE A 76 2.29 11.79 1.98
C PHE A 76 1.13 12.17 1.08
N ILE A 77 1.40 12.78 -0.09
CA ILE A 77 0.38 13.11 -1.09
C ILE A 77 -0.30 11.83 -1.58
N PHE A 78 0.47 10.81 -1.97
CA PHE A 78 -0.08 9.54 -2.45
C PHE A 78 -0.96 8.83 -1.43
N ILE A 79 -0.52 8.72 -0.17
CA ILE A 79 -1.34 8.12 0.90
C ILE A 79 -2.60 8.95 1.19
N THR A 80 -2.51 10.28 1.10
CA THR A 80 -3.67 11.17 1.28
C THR A 80 -4.68 10.98 0.14
N LEU A 81 -4.21 10.90 -1.11
CA LEU A 81 -5.07 10.64 -2.26
C LEU A 81 -5.74 9.27 -2.15
N GLU A 82 -4.97 8.22 -1.88
CA GLU A 82 -5.46 6.85 -1.67
C GLU A 82 -6.59 6.80 -0.62
N THR A 83 -6.35 7.42 0.54
CA THR A 83 -7.33 7.45 1.65
C THR A 83 -8.56 8.27 1.26
N SER A 84 -8.38 9.41 0.59
CA SER A 84 -9.48 10.30 0.18
C SER A 84 -10.36 9.64 -0.89
N PHE A 85 -9.76 8.99 -1.88
CA PHE A 85 -10.50 8.22 -2.88
C PHE A 85 -11.24 7.05 -2.24
N GLY A 86 -10.62 6.31 -1.31
CA GLY A 86 -11.30 5.26 -0.56
C GLY A 86 -12.57 5.75 0.16
N LEU A 87 -12.48 6.91 0.82
CA LEU A 87 -13.63 7.57 1.46
C LEU A 87 -14.72 7.93 0.44
N VAL A 88 -14.36 8.66 -0.62
CA VAL A 88 -15.31 9.10 -1.65
C VAL A 88 -16.00 7.91 -2.31
N MET A 89 -15.25 6.83 -2.60
CA MET A 89 -15.79 5.60 -3.19
C MET A 89 -16.78 4.90 -2.26
N ALA A 90 -16.49 4.81 -0.96
CA ALA A 90 -17.40 4.20 0.01
C ALA A 90 -18.72 4.97 0.12
N PHE A 91 -18.65 6.31 0.24
CA PHE A 91 -19.85 7.14 0.28
C PHE A 91 -20.63 7.13 -1.04
N SER A 92 -19.93 7.15 -2.18
CA SER A 92 -20.58 7.11 -3.50
C SER A 92 -21.34 5.82 -3.73
N LYS A 93 -20.83 4.66 -3.26
CA LYS A 93 -21.56 3.39 -3.31
C LYS A 93 -22.85 3.44 -2.51
N VAL A 94 -22.82 3.96 -1.28
CA VAL A 94 -24.03 4.11 -0.46
C VAL A 94 -25.04 5.01 -1.16
N GLN A 95 -24.59 6.18 -1.61
CA GLN A 95 -25.44 7.16 -2.27
C GLN A 95 -26.07 6.57 -3.53
N LYS A 96 -25.28 5.96 -4.42
CA LYS A 96 -25.76 5.48 -5.71
C LYS A 96 -26.54 4.17 -5.64
N TYR A 97 -26.22 3.29 -4.69
CA TYR A 97 -26.93 2.02 -4.55
C TYR A 97 -28.26 2.19 -3.80
N LEU A 98 -28.31 3.06 -2.79
CA LEU A 98 -29.42 3.12 -1.84
C LEU A 98 -30.26 4.39 -1.93
N ILE A 99 -29.70 5.52 -2.37
CA ILE A 99 -30.35 6.84 -2.27
C ILE A 99 -30.75 7.37 -3.65
N ASP A 100 -29.77 7.53 -4.54
CA ASP A 100 -29.99 8.07 -5.88
C ASP A 100 -30.72 7.04 -6.77
N ASN A 101 -31.42 7.54 -7.79
CA ASN A 101 -32.18 6.72 -8.75
C ASN A 101 -33.17 5.76 -8.07
N SER A 102 -33.81 6.21 -6.98
CA SER A 102 -34.77 5.41 -6.21
C SER A 102 -36.00 4.97 -7.03
N ASP A 103 -36.20 5.62 -8.17
CA ASP A 103 -37.21 5.35 -9.20
C ASP A 103 -36.85 4.18 -10.12
N LEU A 104 -35.57 3.82 -10.24
CA LEU A 104 -35.11 2.71 -11.08
C LEU A 104 -35.11 1.38 -10.31
N PRO A 105 -35.34 0.24 -11.00
CA PRO A 105 -35.04 -1.09 -10.46
C PRO A 105 -33.58 -1.22 -10.00
N TYR A 106 -33.34 -2.02 -8.97
CA TYR A 106 -32.02 -2.14 -8.34
C TYR A 106 -30.87 -2.47 -9.32
N PRO A 107 -31.02 -3.42 -10.27
CA PRO A 107 -29.96 -3.73 -11.24
C PRO A 107 -29.54 -2.52 -12.09
N ASN A 108 -30.51 -1.70 -12.51
CA ASN A 108 -30.26 -0.52 -13.32
C ASN A 108 -29.51 0.58 -12.54
N ARG A 109 -29.66 0.61 -11.20
CA ARG A 109 -28.88 1.54 -10.35
C ARG A 109 -27.41 1.14 -10.30
N LEU A 110 -27.12 -0.17 -10.26
CA LEU A 110 -25.75 -0.69 -10.29
C LEU A 110 -25.08 -0.37 -11.63
N GLU A 111 -25.81 -0.52 -12.75
CA GLU A 111 -25.32 -0.15 -14.07
C GLU A 111 -25.05 1.36 -14.18
N ALA A 112 -25.98 2.19 -13.70
CA ALA A 112 -25.82 3.65 -13.67
C ALA A 112 -24.59 4.09 -12.85
N TYR A 113 -24.27 3.38 -11.76
CA TYR A 113 -23.03 3.59 -11.03
C TYR A 113 -21.80 3.26 -11.88
N GLY A 114 -21.80 2.11 -12.56
CA GLY A 114 -20.69 1.67 -13.41
C GLY A 114 -20.36 2.62 -14.57
N MET A 115 -21.35 3.36 -15.06
CA MET A 115 -21.18 4.33 -16.15
C MET A 115 -20.61 5.70 -15.72
N GLN A 116 -20.40 5.94 -14.42
CA GLN A 116 -20.06 7.28 -13.94
C GLN A 116 -18.61 7.66 -14.25
N SER A 117 -18.44 8.72 -15.05
CA SER A 117 -17.15 9.10 -15.67
C SER A 117 -16.00 9.41 -14.72
N TRP A 118 -16.26 9.85 -13.49
CA TRP A 118 -15.19 10.12 -12.51
C TRP A 118 -14.59 8.84 -11.92
N LEU A 119 -15.37 7.74 -11.85
CA LEU A 119 -14.88 6.43 -11.41
C LEU A 119 -13.81 5.90 -12.36
N ASN A 120 -13.92 6.25 -13.65
CA ASN A 120 -12.96 5.87 -14.68
C ASN A 120 -11.57 6.48 -14.45
N TRP A 121 -11.47 7.59 -13.71
CA TRP A 121 -10.18 8.21 -13.40
C TRP A 121 -9.65 7.79 -12.02
N SER A 122 -10.53 7.60 -11.03
CA SER A 122 -10.08 7.17 -9.70
C SER A 122 -9.48 5.77 -9.72
N GLY A 123 -10.05 4.85 -10.50
CA GLY A 123 -9.55 3.47 -10.60
C GLY A 123 -8.08 3.37 -11.01
N PRO A 124 -7.69 3.93 -12.18
CA PRO A 124 -6.31 3.95 -12.64
C PRO A 124 -5.35 4.63 -11.66
N ILE A 125 -5.75 5.72 -10.99
CA ILE A 125 -4.91 6.41 -10.00
C ILE A 125 -4.65 5.49 -8.80
N MET A 126 -5.67 4.81 -8.29
CA MET A 126 -5.54 3.87 -7.18
C MET A 126 -4.64 2.67 -7.56
N ILE A 127 -4.79 2.14 -8.77
CA ILE A 127 -3.90 1.09 -9.30
C ILE A 127 -2.45 1.59 -9.34
N LEU A 128 -2.22 2.79 -9.87
CA LEU A 128 -0.88 3.37 -9.98
C LEU A 128 -0.21 3.55 -8.61
N VAL A 129 -0.96 4.06 -7.62
CA VAL A 129 -0.43 4.40 -6.30
C VAL A 129 -0.23 3.15 -5.44
N GLY A 130 -1.27 2.32 -5.30
CA GLY A 130 -1.40 1.33 -4.24
C GLY A 130 -1.62 -0.10 -4.70
N ASN A 131 -1.23 -0.43 -5.94
CA ASN A 131 -1.45 -1.73 -6.59
C ASN A 131 -1.40 -2.95 -5.65
N GLY A 132 -2.29 -3.92 -5.88
CA GLY A 132 -2.27 -5.21 -5.20
C GLY A 132 -0.92 -5.93 -5.40
N GLY A 133 -0.44 -6.59 -4.34
CA GLY A 133 0.79 -7.39 -4.39
C GLY A 133 2.10 -6.60 -4.31
N ASP A 134 2.15 -5.51 -3.56
CA ASP A 134 3.40 -4.75 -3.31
C ASP A 134 4.09 -4.24 -4.60
N VAL A 135 3.32 -4.08 -5.69
CA VAL A 135 3.81 -3.63 -7.00
C VAL A 135 3.22 -2.27 -7.39
N GLY A 136 3.06 -1.36 -6.43
CA GLY A 136 2.60 0.01 -6.65
C GLY A 136 3.75 1.02 -6.64
N LEU A 137 3.49 2.25 -7.12
CA LEU A 137 4.49 3.33 -7.11
C LEU A 137 5.03 3.62 -5.70
N LEU A 138 4.18 3.48 -4.67
CA LEU A 138 4.59 3.59 -3.27
C LEU A 138 5.62 2.55 -2.85
N PHE A 139 5.48 1.31 -3.33
CA PHE A 139 6.41 0.22 -3.04
C PHE A 139 7.73 0.42 -3.76
N LEU A 140 7.68 0.85 -5.02
CA LEU A 140 8.89 1.19 -5.78
C LEU A 140 9.68 2.33 -5.11
N ILE A 141 8.98 3.38 -4.66
CA ILE A 141 9.58 4.46 -3.88
C ILE A 141 10.23 3.92 -2.61
N ASN A 142 9.55 3.03 -1.90
CA ASN A 142 10.09 2.44 -0.69
C ASN A 142 11.33 1.57 -0.95
N ASP A 143 11.33 0.76 -2.01
CA ASP A 143 12.49 -0.04 -2.42
C ASP A 143 13.70 0.86 -2.70
N VAL A 144 13.50 1.95 -3.47
CA VAL A 144 14.55 2.94 -3.75
C VAL A 144 15.07 3.58 -2.45
N LEU A 145 14.18 3.93 -1.52
CA LEU A 145 14.56 4.49 -0.22
C LEU A 145 15.32 3.48 0.65
N ALA A 146 14.94 2.21 0.66
CA ALA A 146 15.64 1.15 1.37
C ALA A 146 17.06 0.96 0.83
N VAL A 147 17.21 0.90 -0.50
CA VAL A 147 18.51 0.81 -1.17
C VAL A 147 19.38 2.04 -0.87
N TRP A 148 18.81 3.25 -0.99
CA TRP A 148 19.54 4.49 -0.69
C TRP A 148 20.04 4.51 0.76
N ARG A 149 19.18 4.14 1.73
CA ARG A 149 19.57 4.05 3.15
C ARG A 149 20.71 3.05 3.35
N ALA A 150 20.63 1.87 2.76
CA ALA A 150 21.70 0.87 2.86
C ALA A 150 23.04 1.40 2.33
N PHE A 151 23.03 2.10 1.18
CA PHE A 151 24.23 2.73 0.62
C PHE A 151 24.80 3.86 1.47
N ALA A 152 23.94 4.63 2.14
CA ALA A 152 24.36 5.73 3.00
C ALA A 152 25.11 5.22 4.25
N VAL A 153 24.75 4.03 4.77
CA VAL A 153 25.44 3.42 5.91
C VAL A 153 26.72 2.69 5.50
N LEU A 154 26.72 1.99 4.36
CA LEU A 154 27.74 1.00 4.07
C LEU A 154 29.09 1.62 3.67
N ARG A 155 30.15 1.25 4.40
CA ARG A 155 31.55 1.67 4.14
C ARG A 155 32.54 0.52 3.91
N CYS A 156 32.06 -0.69 3.64
CA CYS A 156 32.92 -1.89 3.49
C CYS A 156 33.23 -2.23 2.02
N GLY A 157 34.26 -3.06 1.80
CA GLY A 157 34.71 -3.48 0.46
C GLY A 157 33.66 -4.21 -0.39
N ILE A 158 32.68 -4.88 0.23
CA ILE A 158 31.58 -5.55 -0.49
C ILE A 158 30.51 -4.59 -1.04
N ARG A 159 30.64 -3.27 -0.79
CA ARG A 159 29.65 -2.26 -1.16
C ARG A 159 29.32 -2.27 -2.66
N SER A 160 30.31 -2.45 -3.52
CA SER A 160 30.08 -2.45 -4.98
C SER A 160 29.23 -3.62 -5.43
N VAL A 161 29.53 -4.83 -4.94
CA VAL A 161 28.81 -6.05 -5.31
C VAL A 161 27.36 -5.99 -4.83
N VAL A 162 27.15 -5.69 -3.54
CA VAL A 162 25.80 -5.61 -2.99
C VAL A 162 25.02 -4.44 -3.61
N GLY A 163 25.72 -3.36 -3.94
CA GLY A 163 25.12 -2.23 -4.63
C GLY A 163 24.61 -2.56 -6.02
N ILE A 164 25.36 -3.37 -6.79
CA ILE A 164 24.91 -3.88 -8.09
C ILE A 164 23.68 -4.76 -7.90
N ILE A 165 23.69 -5.68 -6.93
CA ILE A 165 22.56 -6.57 -6.63
C ILE A 165 21.29 -5.75 -6.33
N LEU A 166 21.37 -4.80 -5.40
CA LEU A 166 20.23 -3.95 -5.04
C LEU A 166 19.73 -3.10 -6.21
N SER A 167 20.63 -2.57 -7.04
CA SER A 167 20.26 -1.80 -8.22
C SER A 167 19.54 -2.67 -9.26
N VAL A 168 20.02 -3.89 -9.50
CA VAL A 168 19.37 -4.86 -10.39
C VAL A 168 17.97 -5.21 -9.86
N LEU A 169 17.82 -5.45 -8.56
CA LEU A 169 16.51 -5.76 -7.98
C LEU A 169 15.51 -4.60 -8.16
N VAL A 170 15.93 -3.34 -7.93
CA VAL A 170 15.08 -2.17 -8.16
C VAL A 170 14.69 -2.01 -9.63
N VAL A 171 15.63 -2.28 -10.56
CA VAL A 171 15.34 -2.27 -12.00
C VAL A 171 14.32 -3.34 -12.36
N ILE A 172 14.43 -4.55 -11.80
CA ILE A 172 13.46 -5.63 -11.99
C ILE A 172 12.08 -5.21 -11.43
N THR A 173 12.00 -4.66 -10.22
CA THR A 173 10.73 -4.16 -9.66
C THR A 173 10.09 -3.10 -10.57
N THR A 174 10.90 -2.16 -11.08
CA THR A 174 10.42 -1.13 -12.01
C THR A 174 9.93 -1.73 -13.32
N GLY A 175 10.67 -2.71 -13.85
CA GLY A 175 10.31 -3.42 -15.08
C GLY A 175 9.04 -4.26 -14.96
N ILE A 176 8.72 -4.78 -13.77
CA ILE A 176 7.47 -5.50 -13.49
C ILE A 176 6.31 -4.52 -13.26
N PHE A 177 6.57 -3.39 -12.58
CA PHE A 177 5.58 -2.37 -12.25
C PHE A 177 4.86 -1.78 -13.47
N ILE A 178 5.59 -1.48 -14.54
CA ILE A 178 5.01 -0.88 -15.75
C ILE A 178 3.96 -1.81 -16.40
N PRO A 179 4.30 -3.05 -16.82
CA PRO A 179 3.35 -3.92 -17.49
C PRO A 179 2.17 -4.31 -16.60
N ILE A 180 2.37 -4.58 -15.30
CA ILE A 180 1.26 -4.92 -14.41
C ILE A 180 0.25 -3.76 -14.29
N THR A 181 0.76 -2.53 -14.14
CA THR A 181 -0.07 -1.32 -14.03
C THR A 181 -0.85 -1.09 -15.33
N VAL A 182 -0.18 -1.21 -16.48
CA VAL A 182 -0.84 -1.04 -17.79
C VAL A 182 -1.95 -2.07 -17.98
N ILE A 183 -1.68 -3.35 -17.72
CA ILE A 183 -2.69 -4.41 -17.89
C ILE A 183 -3.89 -4.17 -16.97
N GLN A 184 -3.68 -3.80 -15.70
CA GLN A 184 -4.77 -3.55 -14.76
C GLN A 184 -5.57 -2.30 -15.08
N ILE A 185 -4.94 -1.25 -15.62
CA ILE A 185 -5.67 -0.07 -16.10
C ILE A 185 -6.56 -0.45 -17.30
N LEU A 186 -6.02 -1.24 -18.24
CA LEU A 186 -6.78 -1.70 -19.41
C LEU A 186 -7.90 -2.67 -19.04
N ASP A 187 -7.73 -3.44 -17.96
CA ASP A 187 -8.68 -4.46 -17.50
C ASP A 187 -9.33 -4.09 -16.16
N TYR A 188 -9.48 -2.79 -15.87
CA TYR A 188 -9.95 -2.26 -14.59
C TYR A 188 -11.34 -2.78 -14.19
N HIS A 189 -12.18 -3.12 -15.17
CA HIS A 189 -13.52 -3.64 -14.93
C HIS A 189 -13.56 -5.10 -14.48
N ARG A 190 -12.42 -5.81 -14.46
CA ARG A 190 -12.38 -7.19 -13.94
C ARG A 190 -12.08 -7.20 -12.45
N PRO A 191 -13.04 -7.63 -11.61
CA PRO A 191 -12.88 -7.61 -10.15
C PRO A 191 -11.96 -8.72 -9.64
N PHE A 192 -11.68 -9.74 -10.45
CA PHE A 192 -10.92 -10.91 -10.03
C PHE A 192 -10.03 -11.43 -11.15
N TYR A 193 -8.79 -11.73 -10.79
CA TYR A 193 -7.84 -12.40 -11.66
C TYR A 193 -7.57 -13.81 -11.11
N PRO A 194 -7.69 -14.87 -11.93
CA PRO A 194 -7.27 -16.20 -11.53
C PRO A 194 -5.81 -16.20 -11.03
N GLY A 195 -5.49 -17.05 -10.06
CA GLY A 195 -4.12 -17.17 -9.54
C GLY A 195 -3.08 -17.57 -10.59
N THR A 196 -3.53 -18.14 -11.72
CA THR A 196 -2.71 -18.49 -12.88
C THR A 196 -2.60 -17.37 -13.93
N SER A 197 -3.27 -16.25 -13.71
CA SER A 197 -3.21 -15.11 -14.62
C SER A 197 -1.82 -14.47 -14.61
N ILE A 198 -1.44 -13.87 -15.73
CA ILE A 198 -0.17 -13.15 -15.85
C ILE A 198 -0.05 -12.03 -14.81
N ILE A 199 -1.15 -11.37 -14.43
CA ILE A 199 -1.18 -10.31 -13.42
C ILE A 199 -0.85 -10.89 -12.05
N ALA A 200 -1.42 -12.04 -11.68
CA ALA A 200 -1.11 -12.70 -10.42
C ALA A 200 0.37 -13.13 -10.34
N VAL A 201 0.91 -13.71 -11.43
CA VAL A 201 2.33 -14.11 -11.49
C VAL A 201 3.26 -12.90 -11.40
N LEU A 202 2.97 -11.82 -12.13
CA LEU A 202 3.75 -10.57 -12.06
C LEU A 202 3.64 -9.93 -10.68
N GLY A 203 2.45 -9.93 -10.07
CA GLY A 203 2.21 -9.39 -8.73
C GLY A 203 3.03 -10.12 -7.66
N VAL A 204 3.00 -11.45 -7.67
CA VAL A 204 3.77 -12.29 -6.75
C VAL A 204 5.27 -12.11 -6.98
N THR A 205 5.71 -12.10 -8.23
CA THR A 205 7.14 -11.91 -8.57
C THR A 205 7.61 -10.52 -8.12
N GLY A 206 6.82 -9.48 -8.38
CA GLY A 206 7.08 -8.12 -7.92
C GLY A 206 7.16 -8.02 -6.40
N SER A 207 6.21 -8.62 -5.68
CA SER A 207 6.25 -8.75 -4.20
C SER A 207 7.55 -9.39 -3.74
N VAL A 208 7.94 -10.53 -4.30
CA VAL A 208 9.14 -11.28 -3.89
C VAL A 208 10.40 -10.46 -4.13
N VAL A 209 10.50 -9.78 -5.27
CA VAL A 209 11.65 -8.91 -5.59
C VAL A 209 11.71 -7.72 -4.62
N SER A 210 10.59 -7.06 -4.33
CA SER A 210 10.53 -5.97 -3.35
C SER A 210 10.89 -6.42 -1.94
N ILE A 211 10.35 -7.56 -1.48
CA ILE A 211 10.69 -8.17 -0.18
C ILE A 211 12.19 -8.47 -0.11
N THR A 212 12.74 -9.08 -1.17
CA THR A 212 14.16 -9.41 -1.25
C THR A 212 15.02 -8.15 -1.19
N THR A 213 14.64 -7.09 -1.91
CA THR A 213 15.32 -5.79 -1.89
C THR A 213 15.37 -5.22 -0.48
N ASN A 214 14.24 -5.21 0.22
CA ASN A 214 14.15 -4.69 1.59
C ASN A 214 14.90 -5.55 2.60
N LEU A 215 14.85 -6.88 2.48
CA LEU A 215 15.61 -7.79 3.35
C LEU A 215 17.12 -7.63 3.17
N VAL A 216 17.60 -7.54 1.92
CA VAL A 216 19.02 -7.33 1.64
C VAL A 216 19.48 -5.97 2.17
N ALA A 217 18.72 -4.90 1.87
CA ALA A 217 19.01 -3.56 2.38
C ALA A 217 19.02 -3.52 3.92
N THR A 218 18.05 -4.17 4.56
CA THR A 218 17.96 -4.28 6.03
C THR A 218 19.12 -5.09 6.60
N GLY A 219 19.48 -6.20 5.98
CA GLY A 219 20.64 -7.01 6.36
C GLY A 219 21.96 -6.23 6.29
N MET A 220 22.12 -5.37 5.28
CA MET A 220 23.28 -4.46 5.19
C MET A 220 23.32 -3.45 6.33
N MET A 221 22.17 -2.84 6.66
CA MET A 221 22.06 -1.92 7.79
C MET A 221 22.36 -2.63 9.11
N ALA A 222 21.88 -3.87 9.27
CA ALA A 222 22.14 -4.72 10.44
C ALA A 222 23.63 -5.04 10.59
N HIS A 223 24.26 -5.46 9.50
CA HIS A 223 25.69 -5.75 9.48
C HIS A 223 26.51 -4.51 9.85
N ALA A 224 26.17 -3.35 9.28
CA ALA A 224 26.83 -2.11 9.64
C ALA A 224 26.62 -1.75 11.11
N ALA A 225 25.39 -1.88 11.64
CA ALA A 225 25.10 -1.66 13.05
C ALA A 225 25.97 -2.56 13.96
N TYR A 226 26.15 -3.82 13.57
CA TYR A 226 27.02 -4.76 14.26
C TYR A 226 28.49 -4.32 14.23
N THR A 227 29.02 -3.92 13.07
CA THR A 227 30.39 -3.41 12.96
C THR A 227 30.61 -2.16 13.81
N TYR A 228 29.66 -1.20 13.80
CA TYR A 228 29.73 0.00 14.64
C TYR A 228 29.75 -0.34 16.13
N ARG A 229 28.93 -1.29 16.57
CA ARG A 229 28.89 -1.74 17.97
C ARG A 229 30.19 -2.44 18.38
N SER A 230 30.75 -3.24 17.49
CA SER A 230 32.05 -3.88 17.72
C SER A 230 33.17 -2.84 17.89
N LEU A 231 33.20 -1.80 17.05
CA LEU A 231 34.17 -0.70 17.17
C LEU A 231 33.97 0.13 18.44
N GLU A 232 32.72 0.39 18.85
CA GLU A 232 32.40 1.07 20.12
C GLU A 232 32.92 0.27 21.32
N ASN A 233 32.73 -1.06 21.32
CA ASN A 233 33.25 -1.93 22.38
C ASN A 233 34.78 -1.93 22.45
N THR A 234 35.47 -1.92 21.30
CA THR A 234 36.94 -1.94 21.25
C THR A 234 37.55 -0.58 21.58
N SER A 235 36.92 0.52 21.16
CA SER A 235 37.44 1.89 21.38
C SER A 235 37.01 2.52 22.70
N GLY A 236 35.95 2.02 23.33
CA GLY A 236 35.34 2.64 24.50
C GLY A 236 34.58 3.95 24.20
N LEU A 237 34.52 4.38 22.93
CA LEU A 237 33.84 5.60 22.51
C LEU A 237 32.36 5.33 22.22
N ARG A 238 31.48 5.96 22.99
CA ARG A 238 30.03 5.84 22.79
C ARG A 238 29.59 6.60 21.53
N LEU A 239 29.16 5.87 20.50
CA LEU A 239 28.72 6.44 19.22
C LEU A 239 27.18 6.43 19.14
N SER A 240 26.55 7.60 19.12
CA SER A 240 25.08 7.72 18.99
C SER A 240 24.53 7.08 17.70
N SER A 241 25.35 7.03 16.65
CA SER A 241 24.98 6.45 15.35
C SER A 241 24.62 4.96 15.41
N GLY A 242 25.24 4.20 16.31
CA GLY A 242 24.98 2.76 16.44
C GLY A 242 23.53 2.46 16.86
N ARG A 243 22.99 3.23 17.83
CA ARG A 243 21.60 3.07 18.29
C ARG A 243 20.58 3.34 17.19
N ILE A 244 20.86 4.35 16.36
CA ILE A 244 19.91 4.72 15.29
C ILE A 244 19.94 3.68 14.18
N LEU A 245 21.10 3.10 13.86
CA LEU A 245 21.19 1.97 12.91
C LEU A 245 20.43 0.73 13.39
N VAL A 246 20.45 0.44 14.69
CA VAL A 246 19.64 -0.63 15.28
C VAL A 246 18.15 -0.34 15.09
N PHE A 247 17.69 0.87 15.43
CA PHE A 247 16.29 1.25 15.22
C PHE A 247 15.86 1.18 13.74
N LEU A 248 16.73 1.60 12.81
CA LEU A 248 16.49 1.45 11.37
C LEU A 248 16.36 -0.01 10.96
N THR A 249 17.25 -0.87 11.48
CA THR A 249 17.22 -2.31 11.22
C THR A 249 15.95 -2.96 11.76
N GLU A 250 15.56 -2.65 13.00
CA GLU A 250 14.33 -3.15 13.60
C GLU A 250 13.09 -2.71 12.81
N SER A 251 13.03 -1.45 12.39
CA SER A 251 11.94 -0.93 11.57
C SER A 251 11.89 -1.59 10.18
N GLY A 252 13.04 -1.88 9.58
CA GLY A 252 13.14 -2.61 8.30
C GLY A 252 12.72 -4.08 8.42
N ALA A 253 13.08 -4.75 9.53
CA ALA A 253 12.65 -6.12 9.80
C ALA A 253 11.14 -6.19 10.02
N PHE A 254 10.57 -5.25 10.78
CA PHE A 254 9.12 -5.15 10.97
C PHE A 254 8.40 -4.91 9.62
N TYR A 255 8.97 -4.07 8.77
CA TYR A 255 8.44 -3.86 7.42
C TYR A 255 8.44 -5.14 6.58
N ALA A 256 9.53 -5.91 6.57
CA ALA A 256 9.60 -7.17 5.84
C ALA A 256 8.56 -8.20 6.32
N ILE A 257 8.29 -8.26 7.64
CA ILE A 257 7.23 -9.11 8.20
C ILE A 257 5.87 -8.70 7.64
N ILE A 258 5.59 -7.39 7.56
CA ILE A 258 4.35 -6.88 6.96
C ILE A 258 4.25 -7.34 5.50
N GLN A 259 5.28 -7.15 4.68
CA GLN A 259 5.27 -7.56 3.27
C GLN A 259 5.06 -9.06 3.09
N ILE A 260 5.77 -9.89 3.86
CA ILE A 260 5.61 -11.36 3.83
C ILE A 260 4.18 -11.74 4.21
N THR A 261 3.62 -11.10 5.23
CA THR A 261 2.22 -11.34 5.64
C THR A 261 1.24 -10.93 4.55
N ARG A 262 1.46 -9.77 3.90
CA ARG A 262 0.64 -9.29 2.77
C ARG A 262 0.68 -10.27 1.61
N LEU A 263 1.87 -10.74 1.23
CA LEU A 263 2.06 -11.75 0.19
C LEU A 263 1.34 -13.05 0.55
N GLY A 264 1.54 -13.56 1.78
CA GLY A 264 0.88 -14.77 2.25
C GLY A 264 -0.65 -14.67 2.22
N LEU A 265 -1.21 -13.52 2.63
CA LEU A 265 -2.66 -13.27 2.56
C LEU A 265 -3.17 -13.14 1.12
N SER A 266 -2.36 -12.61 0.19
CA SER A 266 -2.71 -12.53 -1.23
C SER A 266 -2.72 -13.89 -1.93
N LEU A 267 -1.92 -14.84 -1.43
CA LEU A 267 -1.80 -16.19 -1.95
C LEU A 267 -2.78 -17.18 -1.32
N ALA A 268 -3.45 -16.81 -0.23
CA ALA A 268 -4.33 -17.71 0.50
C ALA A 268 -5.47 -18.22 -0.42
N PRO A 269 -5.51 -19.53 -0.74
CA PRO A 269 -6.54 -20.08 -1.61
C PRO A 269 -7.90 -20.00 -0.93
N GLY A 270 -8.93 -19.64 -1.69
CA GLY A 270 -10.30 -19.95 -1.31
C GLY A 270 -10.91 -19.07 -0.23
N THR A 271 -10.76 -17.75 -0.32
CA THR A 271 -11.82 -16.92 0.30
C THR A 271 -13.05 -17.00 -0.59
N THR A 272 -13.96 -17.95 -0.31
CA THR A 272 -15.35 -17.81 -0.78
C THR A 272 -15.84 -16.42 -0.40
N GLU A 273 -16.73 -15.85 -1.21
CA GLU A 273 -16.93 -14.40 -1.28
C GLU A 273 -17.25 -13.71 0.06
N TYR A 274 -17.67 -14.47 1.08
CA TYR A 274 -18.23 -13.99 2.34
C TYR A 274 -17.51 -14.47 3.62
N THR A 275 -16.23 -14.86 3.56
CA THR A 275 -15.50 -15.33 4.76
C THR A 275 -14.87 -14.20 5.58
N SER A 276 -14.79 -14.39 6.91
CA SER A 276 -14.06 -13.49 7.83
C SER A 276 -12.60 -13.28 7.42
N MET A 277 -11.99 -14.28 6.78
CA MET A 277 -10.63 -14.20 6.24
C MET A 277 -10.50 -13.14 5.14
N ARG A 278 -11.50 -13.00 4.25
CA ARG A 278 -11.52 -11.95 3.21
C ARG A 278 -11.57 -10.55 3.80
N TYR A 279 -12.38 -10.37 4.84
CA TYR A 279 -12.45 -9.09 5.57
C TYR A 279 -11.10 -8.77 6.21
N GLY A 280 -10.55 -9.72 6.96
CA GLY A 280 -9.26 -9.56 7.63
C GLY A 280 -8.13 -9.27 6.66
N SER A 281 -8.05 -9.99 5.54
CA SER A 281 -7.01 -9.78 4.54
C SER A 281 -7.15 -8.42 3.85
N SER A 282 -8.36 -8.02 3.45
CA SER A 282 -8.59 -6.74 2.78
C SER A 282 -8.28 -5.56 3.70
N VAL A 283 -8.73 -5.63 4.96
CA VAL A 283 -8.44 -4.64 5.99
C VAL A 283 -6.93 -4.56 6.23
N PHE A 284 -6.25 -5.71 6.39
CA PHE A 284 -4.81 -5.75 6.63
C PHE A 284 -4.00 -5.21 5.45
N LEU A 285 -4.31 -5.62 4.21
CA LEU A 285 -3.63 -5.14 2.99
C LEU A 285 -3.76 -3.61 2.85
N SER A 286 -4.93 -3.10 3.17
CA SER A 286 -5.23 -1.68 3.09
C SER A 286 -4.54 -0.85 4.18
N MET A 287 -4.63 -1.31 5.44
CA MET A 287 -3.95 -0.68 6.58
C MET A 287 -2.42 -0.71 6.43
N SER A 288 -1.88 -1.85 5.98
CA SER A 288 -0.44 -2.01 5.81
C SER A 288 0.13 -1.11 4.71
N LEU A 289 -0.64 -0.77 3.66
CA LEU A 289 -0.21 0.17 2.63
C LEU A 289 0.19 1.53 3.25
N VAL A 290 -0.62 2.01 4.19
CA VAL A 290 -0.37 3.26 4.92
C VAL A 290 0.84 3.14 5.85
N MET A 291 1.02 1.99 6.49
CA MET A 291 2.14 1.75 7.41
C MET A 291 3.50 1.63 6.70
N THR A 292 3.51 0.99 5.53
CA THR A 292 4.69 0.74 4.69
C THR A 292 5.48 2.02 4.41
N VAL A 293 4.76 3.08 4.03
CA VAL A 293 5.38 4.36 3.66
C VAL A 293 6.20 4.97 4.78
N ARG A 294 5.81 4.74 6.04
CA ARG A 294 6.48 5.38 7.16
C ARG A 294 7.78 4.70 7.57
N LEU A 295 7.81 3.37 7.57
CA LEU A 295 9.01 2.58 7.94
C LEU A 295 10.18 2.88 6.98
N ALA A 296 9.88 3.34 5.77
CA ALA A 296 10.83 3.85 4.79
C ALA A 296 11.54 5.15 5.21
N LEU A 297 10.86 6.03 5.94
CA LEU A 297 11.23 7.45 6.09
C LEU A 297 11.72 7.81 7.49
N SER A 298 12.08 6.82 8.32
CA SER A 298 12.65 7.04 9.64
C SER A 298 13.89 7.97 9.54
N PRO A 299 13.97 9.02 10.38
CA PRO A 299 14.93 10.11 10.22
C PRO A 299 16.37 9.58 10.33
N PHE A 300 17.10 9.65 9.21
CA PHE A 300 18.46 9.14 9.11
C PHE A 300 19.46 10.14 9.71
N PRO A 301 20.32 9.75 10.66
CA PRO A 301 21.42 10.58 11.13
C PRO A 301 22.55 10.48 10.10
N LEU A 302 22.74 11.54 9.32
CA LEU A 302 23.93 11.59 8.48
C LEU A 302 25.16 11.74 9.39
N PRO A 303 26.24 10.96 9.16
CA PRO A 303 27.49 11.17 9.86
C PRO A 303 27.96 12.61 9.64
N ARG A 304 28.30 13.30 10.74
CA ARG A 304 28.88 14.65 10.72
C ARG A 304 30.28 14.64 10.11
#